data_AF-A0A3M2RWE3-F1
#
_entry.id   AF-A0A3M2RWE3-F1
#
_cell.length_a   1.000
_cell.length_b   1.000
_cell.length_c   1.000
_cell.angle_alpha   90.00
_cell.angle_beta   90.00
_cell.angle_gamma   90.00
#
_symmetry.space_group_name_H-M   'P 1'
#
loop_
_entity.id
_entity.type
_entity.pdbx_description
1 polymer ?
#
loop_
_entity_poly.entity_id
_entity_poly.type
_entity_poly.pdbx_seq_one_letter_code
_entity_poly.pdbx_strand_id
1 'polypeptide(L)'
;MLARQAVLRRAAISTIPTQRTVARQIRPLTRQISFLPWRRQKPPPGVPVYFAKPKPSYGPSFRRRLGRALFTTVVFYACWQIFMAVVFDPLLDWADAEWEAMSDKEKEEVQNMAEEDEPILFLPFPFTTEEVKQPPYRGSDPEWEMFVKVNQDTKLQKEIKFGLADEIKRGVEKNPAFVRLLGGGAITVRKLWLDIIYPPAPPPKHYISGIIIDEEGIFWGDRPIDSTAANHLAKVLYPKAVALTCWTFISFLTKQGFQDVTRALGFSDPVPPEPTFHPGPLERFKGQGGFPAGPRNQTVRVVGQSERPPHGSFPTGNGDIIGTLFGSETQFDPRVQAAIQAASLTFARNWKPTKTSPNRGCIRVDGVVELKGKTACMAVYVLGWYDPKLRKFMGIQTGLKHLVQLKQRPAPG
;
A
#
# COMPACT_ATOMS: atom_id res chain seq x y z
N MET A 1 47.90 51.52 -7.37
CA MET A 1 48.82 51.22 -8.49
C MET A 1 48.01 50.58 -9.62
N LEU A 2 48.27 51.06 -10.83
CA LEU A 2 47.68 50.78 -12.16
C LEU A 2 47.29 49.30 -12.37
N ALA A 3 46.07 48.94 -12.81
CA ALA A 3 45.44 49.13 -14.13
C ALA A 3 45.99 48.20 -15.24
N ARG A 4 45.07 47.38 -15.77
CA ARG A 4 44.85 47.00 -17.19
C ARG A 4 45.64 45.86 -17.87
N GLN A 5 44.82 45.07 -18.59
CA GLN A 5 44.99 44.46 -19.93
C GLN A 5 45.90 43.22 -20.03
N ALA A 6 45.38 42.04 -20.38
CA ALA A 6 44.76 41.58 -21.64
C ALA A 6 45.78 41.27 -22.75
N VAL A 7 45.45 40.18 -23.47
CA VAL A 7 46.03 39.70 -24.75
C VAL A 7 47.20 38.71 -24.62
N LEU A 8 46.94 37.45 -24.95
CA LEU A 8 47.57 36.76 -26.09
C LEU A 8 46.85 35.45 -26.42
N ARG A 9 45.88 35.55 -27.34
CA ARG A 9 45.46 34.45 -28.21
C ARG A 9 46.50 34.34 -29.33
N ARG A 10 47.18 33.20 -29.45
CA ARG A 10 47.82 32.70 -30.69
C ARG A 10 47.91 31.18 -30.54
N ALA A 11 47.02 30.46 -31.24
CA ALA A 11 47.30 29.85 -32.53
C ALA A 11 48.20 28.61 -32.41
N ALA A 12 47.58 27.45 -32.17
CA ALA A 12 48.16 26.15 -32.48
C ALA A 12 47.24 25.48 -33.50
N ILE A 13 47.56 25.71 -34.78
CA ILE A 13 46.98 25.02 -35.93
C ILE A 13 47.63 23.64 -35.94
N SER A 14 46.92 22.61 -35.48
CA SER A 14 47.35 21.22 -35.68
C SER A 14 46.89 20.76 -37.07
N THR A 15 47.87 20.49 -37.91
CA THR A 15 47.74 19.92 -39.25
C THR A 15 47.26 18.47 -39.15
N ILE A 16 46.03 18.21 -39.55
CA ILE A 16 45.50 16.85 -39.74
C ILE A 16 45.87 16.41 -41.17
N PRO A 17 46.56 15.28 -41.38
CA PRO A 17 46.83 14.77 -42.72
C PRO A 17 45.55 14.19 -43.34
N THR A 18 45.23 14.70 -44.50
CA THR A 18 44.19 14.25 -45.44
C THR A 18 44.45 12.81 -45.87
N GLN A 19 43.73 11.86 -45.28
CA GLN A 19 43.61 10.52 -45.87
C GLN A 19 42.65 10.58 -47.07
N ARG A 20 43.22 10.26 -48.24
CA ARG A 20 42.54 10.08 -49.53
C ARG A 20 41.29 9.22 -49.37
N THR A 21 40.15 9.83 -49.62
CA THR A 21 38.88 9.15 -49.89
C THR A 21 39.01 8.42 -51.22
N VAL A 22 39.25 7.11 -51.19
CA VAL A 22 39.05 6.26 -52.37
C VAL A 22 37.54 6.15 -52.56
N ALA A 23 37.01 6.95 -53.48
CA ALA A 23 35.64 6.86 -53.96
C ALA A 23 35.40 5.49 -54.60
N ARG A 24 35.00 4.50 -53.79
CA ARG A 24 34.37 3.29 -54.31
C ARG A 24 32.98 3.69 -54.81
N GLN A 25 32.84 3.74 -56.13
CA GLN A 25 31.54 3.83 -56.80
C GLN A 25 30.59 2.79 -56.21
N ILE A 26 29.65 3.23 -55.37
CA ILE A 26 28.50 2.43 -54.98
C ILE A 26 27.57 2.46 -56.20
N ARG A 27 27.63 1.42 -57.04
CA ARG A 27 26.56 1.19 -58.01
C ARG A 27 25.26 0.99 -57.22
N PRO A 28 24.14 1.64 -57.59
CA PRO A 28 22.87 1.40 -56.93
C PRO A 28 22.46 -0.05 -57.20
N LEU A 29 22.60 -0.92 -56.21
CA LEU A 29 21.98 -2.24 -56.22
C LEU A 29 20.50 -2.02 -55.90
N THR A 30 19.69 -1.82 -56.93
CA THR A 30 18.23 -2.02 -56.87
C THR A 30 17.97 -3.50 -56.60
N ARG A 31 18.12 -3.91 -55.34
CA ARG A 31 17.62 -5.20 -54.85
C ARG A 31 16.12 -5.04 -54.60
N GLN A 32 15.30 -5.54 -55.52
CA GLN A 32 13.92 -5.85 -55.19
C GLN A 32 13.92 -7.07 -54.26
N ILE A 33 13.81 -6.83 -52.96
CA ILE A 33 13.64 -7.88 -51.96
C ILE A 33 12.15 -8.23 -51.95
N SER A 34 11.80 -9.41 -52.45
CA SER A 34 10.44 -9.94 -52.32
C SER A 34 10.17 -10.34 -50.86
N PHE A 35 9.14 -9.79 -50.25
CA PHE A 35 8.74 -10.04 -48.85
C PHE A 35 8.07 -11.42 -48.60
N LEU A 36 7.92 -12.26 -49.62
CA LEU A 36 7.26 -13.56 -49.52
C LEU A 36 8.28 -14.72 -49.55
N PRO A 37 8.32 -15.59 -48.53
CA PRO A 37 9.42 -16.55 -48.33
C PRO A 37 9.43 -17.73 -49.33
N TRP A 38 8.38 -17.90 -50.15
CA TRP A 38 8.18 -19.08 -50.99
C TRP A 38 8.48 -18.87 -52.48
N ARG A 39 8.69 -17.61 -52.93
CA ARG A 39 8.94 -17.30 -54.35
C ARG A 39 10.42 -17.00 -54.59
N ARG A 40 11.24 -18.05 -54.68
CA ARG A 40 12.67 -17.91 -55.04
C ARG A 40 12.83 -17.63 -56.54
N GLN A 41 13.22 -16.41 -56.90
CA GLN A 41 13.76 -16.18 -58.25
C GLN A 41 15.20 -16.68 -58.33
N LYS A 42 15.56 -17.33 -59.44
CA LYS A 42 16.93 -17.79 -59.72
C LYS A 42 17.84 -16.55 -59.88
N PRO A 43 19.00 -16.49 -59.19
CA PRO A 43 19.90 -15.34 -59.32
C PRO A 43 20.48 -15.26 -60.75
N PRO A 44 20.73 -14.06 -61.28
CA PRO A 44 21.37 -13.89 -62.57
C PRO A 44 22.78 -14.52 -62.56
N PRO A 45 23.20 -15.20 -63.64
CA PRO A 45 24.51 -15.85 -63.70
C PRO A 45 25.61 -14.78 -63.74
N GLY A 46 26.60 -14.89 -62.86
CA GLY A 46 27.84 -14.09 -62.94
C GLY A 46 28.24 -13.27 -61.70
N VAL A 47 27.57 -13.41 -60.56
CA VAL A 47 28.03 -12.76 -59.31
C VAL A 47 28.84 -13.75 -58.48
N PRO A 48 30.13 -13.50 -58.19
CA PRO A 48 30.91 -14.38 -57.31
C PRO A 48 30.32 -14.34 -55.89
N VAL A 49 29.83 -15.49 -55.44
CA VAL A 49 29.30 -15.66 -54.09
C VAL A 49 30.50 -15.76 -53.13
N TYR A 50 30.85 -14.64 -52.48
CA TYR A 50 31.78 -14.66 -51.35
C TYR A 50 31.06 -15.23 -50.13
N PHE A 51 31.26 -16.52 -49.85
CA PHE A 51 30.97 -17.06 -48.52
C PHE A 51 32.03 -16.54 -47.55
N ALA A 52 31.63 -15.71 -46.59
CA ALA A 52 32.50 -15.35 -45.49
C ALA A 52 32.89 -16.65 -44.75
N LYS A 53 34.18 -16.99 -44.72
CA LYS A 53 34.67 -18.14 -43.94
C LYS A 53 34.17 -17.97 -42.50
N PRO A 54 33.58 -19.00 -41.87
CA PRO A 54 33.14 -18.89 -40.49
C PRO A 54 34.35 -18.55 -39.62
N LYS A 55 34.31 -17.39 -38.96
CA LYS A 55 35.31 -17.06 -37.93
C LYS A 55 35.17 -18.11 -36.83
N PRO A 56 36.25 -18.79 -36.41
CA PRO A 56 36.16 -19.69 -35.27
C PRO A 56 35.69 -18.87 -34.06
N SER A 57 34.54 -19.23 -33.51
CA SER A 57 34.07 -18.65 -32.25
C SER A 57 34.95 -19.22 -31.14
N TYR A 58 36.00 -18.49 -30.79
CA TYR A 58 36.76 -18.80 -29.58
C TYR A 58 35.79 -18.70 -28.41
N GLY A 59 35.53 -19.84 -27.74
CA GLY A 59 34.75 -19.88 -26.52
C GLY A 59 35.27 -18.85 -25.51
N PRO A 60 34.43 -18.36 -24.58
CA PRO A 60 34.79 -17.28 -23.68
C PRO A 60 36.09 -17.64 -22.96
N SER A 61 37.13 -16.82 -23.19
CA SER A 61 38.48 -17.09 -22.71
C SER A 61 38.46 -17.33 -21.20
N PHE A 62 39.24 -18.31 -20.73
CA PHE A 62 39.35 -18.68 -19.31
C PHE A 62 39.60 -17.46 -18.41
N ARG A 63 40.37 -16.48 -18.90
CA ARG A 63 40.60 -15.17 -18.23
C ARG A 63 39.31 -14.37 -17.97
N ARG A 64 38.33 -14.38 -18.89
CA ARG A 64 37.03 -13.71 -18.69
C ARG A 64 36.15 -14.45 -17.67
N ARG A 65 36.26 -15.78 -17.57
CA ARG A 65 35.54 -16.56 -16.55
C ARG A 65 36.13 -16.31 -15.16
N LEU A 66 37.46 -16.29 -15.05
CA LEU A 66 38.15 -15.98 -13.80
C LEU A 66 37.89 -14.55 -13.33
N GLY A 67 37.92 -13.57 -14.24
CA GLY A 67 37.59 -12.19 -13.91
C GLY A 67 36.15 -12.02 -13.42
N ARG A 68 35.19 -12.76 -13.99
CA ARG A 68 33.80 -12.79 -13.50
C ARG A 68 33.69 -13.41 -12.11
N ALA A 69 34.38 -14.53 -11.87
CA ALA A 69 34.38 -15.20 -10.56
C ALA A 69 34.96 -14.28 -9.47
N LEU A 70 36.10 -13.65 -9.73
CA LEU A 70 36.72 -12.70 -8.80
C LEU A 70 35.84 -11.47 -8.54
N PHE A 71 35.21 -10.93 -9.59
CA PHE A 71 34.28 -9.83 -9.43
C PHE A 71 33.06 -10.24 -8.58
N THR A 72 32.49 -11.42 -8.83
CA THR A 72 31.35 -11.91 -8.03
C THR A 72 31.73 -12.18 -6.58
N THR A 73 32.92 -12.70 -6.30
CA THR A 73 33.37 -12.92 -4.91
C THR A 73 33.62 -11.61 -4.17
N VAL A 74 34.21 -10.61 -4.85
CA VAL A 74 34.42 -9.28 -4.25
C VAL A 74 33.09 -8.59 -3.98
N VAL A 75 32.14 -8.65 -4.92
CA VAL A 75 30.80 -8.08 -4.73
C VAL A 75 30.08 -8.80 -3.60
N PHE A 76 30.13 -10.13 -3.54
CA PHE A 76 29.53 -10.90 -2.45
C PHE A 76 30.12 -10.54 -1.09
N TYR A 77 31.45 -10.44 -0.99
CA TYR A 77 32.12 -10.04 0.24
C TYR A 77 31.76 -8.61 0.66
N ALA A 78 31.70 -7.67 -0.29
CA ALA A 78 31.27 -6.30 -0.01
C ALA A 78 29.81 -6.26 0.49
N CYS A 79 28.90 -7.01 -0.14
CA CYS A 79 27.52 -7.14 0.32
C CYS A 79 27.43 -7.79 1.71
N TRP A 80 28.23 -8.81 1.99
CA TRP A 80 28.31 -9.45 3.30
C TRP A 80 28.78 -8.46 4.37
N GLN A 81 29.83 -7.69 4.12
CA GLN A 81 30.34 -6.68 5.04
C GLN A 81 29.31 -5.58 5.33
N ILE A 82 28.61 -5.11 4.29
CA ILE A 82 27.51 -4.14 4.46
C ILE A 82 26.37 -4.76 5.30
N PHE A 83 26.03 -6.03 5.07
CA PHE A 83 25.01 -6.73 5.84
C PHE A 83 25.38 -6.85 7.31
N MET A 84 26.63 -7.25 7.61
CA MET A 84 27.11 -7.33 8.99
C MET A 84 27.03 -5.97 9.69
N ALA A 85 27.60 -4.92 9.07
CA ALA A 85 27.68 -3.59 9.68
C ALA A 85 26.33 -2.85 9.80
N VAL A 86 25.39 -3.07 8.88
CA VAL A 86 24.11 -2.31 8.85
C VAL A 86 22.99 -3.07 9.54
N VAL A 87 23.02 -4.41 9.51
CA VAL A 87 21.93 -5.24 10.01
C VAL A 87 22.35 -5.99 11.27
N PHE A 88 23.50 -6.65 11.26
CA PHE A 88 23.87 -7.58 12.33
C PHE A 88 24.42 -6.86 13.56
N ASP A 89 25.41 -5.97 13.41
CA ASP A 89 26.01 -5.25 14.52
C ASP A 89 24.96 -4.37 15.25
N PRO A 90 24.12 -3.56 14.57
CA PRO A 90 23.13 -2.74 15.25
C PRO A 90 21.99 -3.56 15.90
N LEU A 91 21.71 -4.76 15.37
CA LEU A 91 20.71 -5.66 15.95
C LEU A 91 21.22 -6.27 17.26
N LEU A 92 22.50 -6.66 17.30
CA LEU A 92 23.15 -7.16 18.51
C LEU A 92 23.29 -6.05 19.55
N ASP A 93 23.77 -4.86 19.16
CA ASP A 93 23.86 -3.71 20.06
C ASP A 93 22.48 -3.33 20.65
N TRP A 94 21.41 -3.43 19.86
CA TRP A 94 20.05 -3.22 20.35
C TRP A 94 19.61 -4.30 21.34
N ALA A 95 19.90 -5.57 21.04
CA ALA A 95 19.55 -6.68 21.93
C ALA A 95 20.27 -6.56 23.27
N ASP A 96 21.55 -6.19 23.26
CA ASP A 96 22.35 -5.96 24.46
C ASP A 96 21.81 -4.75 25.26
N ALA A 97 21.46 -3.65 24.58
CA ALA A 97 20.88 -2.47 25.23
C ALA A 97 19.51 -2.73 25.87
N GLU A 98 18.65 -3.52 25.21
CA GLU A 98 17.34 -3.92 25.75
C GLU A 98 17.52 -4.84 26.96
N TRP A 99 18.49 -5.76 26.91
CA TRP A 99 18.86 -6.63 28.03
C TRP A 99 19.36 -5.83 29.23
N GLU A 100 20.27 -4.87 29.02
CA GLU A 100 20.78 -4.02 30.10
C GLU A 100 19.69 -3.17 30.75
N ALA A 101 18.70 -2.70 29.96
CA ALA A 101 17.58 -1.89 30.42
C ALA A 101 16.52 -2.66 31.23
N MET A 102 16.46 -3.99 31.14
CA MET A 102 15.55 -4.80 31.98
C MET A 102 15.93 -4.74 33.46
N SER A 103 14.93 -4.66 34.32
CA SER A 103 15.12 -4.70 35.77
C SER A 103 15.65 -6.07 36.23
N ASP A 104 16.40 -6.13 37.32
CA ASP A 104 17.01 -7.40 37.78
C ASP A 104 15.96 -8.49 38.07
N LYS A 105 14.71 -8.11 38.38
CA LYS A 105 13.58 -9.03 38.52
C LYS A 105 13.07 -9.58 37.18
N GLU A 106 13.03 -8.76 36.14
CA GLU A 106 12.70 -9.22 34.78
C GLU A 106 13.83 -10.06 34.20
N LYS A 107 15.10 -9.76 34.52
CA LYS A 107 16.24 -10.61 34.18
C LYS A 107 16.15 -11.96 34.89
N GLU A 108 15.82 -11.99 36.18
CA GLU A 108 15.57 -13.24 36.92
C GLU A 108 14.33 -13.99 36.39
N GLU A 109 13.26 -13.30 35.99
CA GLU A 109 12.10 -13.93 35.35
C GLU A 109 12.43 -14.49 33.96
N VAL A 110 13.23 -13.79 33.15
CA VAL A 110 13.70 -14.28 31.85
C VAL A 110 14.69 -15.43 32.02
N GLN A 111 15.55 -15.39 33.04
CA GLN A 111 16.46 -16.47 33.41
C GLN A 111 15.67 -17.70 33.92
N ASN A 112 14.65 -17.50 34.74
CA ASN A 112 13.77 -18.57 35.23
C ASN A 112 12.84 -19.11 34.13
N MET A 113 12.41 -18.29 33.17
CA MET A 113 11.71 -18.73 31.96
C MET A 113 12.67 -19.50 31.02
N ALA A 114 13.96 -19.15 31.00
CA ALA A 114 14.97 -19.92 30.28
C ALA A 114 15.23 -21.30 30.91
N GLU A 115 14.91 -21.50 32.19
CA GLU A 115 14.88 -22.84 32.81
C GLU A 115 13.64 -23.67 32.37
N GLU A 116 12.57 -23.05 31.86
CA GLU A 116 11.37 -23.73 31.37
C GLU A 116 11.48 -24.16 29.89
N ASP A 117 12.45 -25.01 29.53
CA ASP A 117 12.61 -25.58 28.17
C ASP A 117 12.48 -24.53 27.01
N GLU A 118 12.69 -23.24 27.29
CA GLU A 118 12.62 -22.18 26.30
C GLU A 118 14.00 -22.02 25.66
N PRO A 119 14.05 -21.88 24.33
CA PRO A 119 15.31 -21.80 23.63
C PRO A 119 16.08 -20.53 24.01
N ILE A 120 17.40 -20.66 24.24
CA ILE A 120 18.28 -19.56 24.67
C ILE A 120 18.15 -18.37 23.71
N LEU A 121 18.10 -18.64 22.40
CA LEU A 121 17.90 -17.60 21.40
C LEU A 121 17.10 -18.13 20.20
N PHE A 122 16.04 -17.39 19.85
CA PHE A 122 15.28 -17.64 18.63
C PHE A 122 15.49 -16.49 17.63
N LEU A 123 16.10 -16.81 16.49
CA LEU A 123 16.31 -15.88 15.37
C LEU A 123 15.25 -16.11 14.29
N PRO A 124 14.21 -15.26 14.21
CA PRO A 124 13.14 -15.43 13.23
C PRO A 124 13.63 -15.14 11.81
N PHE A 125 13.29 -16.01 10.86
CA PHE A 125 13.50 -15.69 9.44
C PHE A 125 12.32 -14.88 8.89
N PRO A 126 12.58 -13.75 8.21
CA PRO A 126 11.52 -13.08 7.48
C PRO A 126 11.02 -14.00 6.35
N PHE A 127 9.74 -13.87 5.99
CA PHE A 127 9.05 -14.62 4.91
C PHE A 127 8.68 -16.08 5.22
N THR A 128 8.92 -16.58 6.43
CA THR A 128 8.54 -17.95 6.86
C THR A 128 7.28 -17.97 7.74
N THR A 129 6.52 -16.88 7.79
CA THR A 129 5.29 -16.81 8.61
C THR A 129 4.17 -17.66 8.01
N GLU A 130 3.70 -18.65 8.76
CA GLU A 130 2.61 -19.53 8.38
C GLU A 130 1.36 -19.31 9.25
N GLU A 131 0.19 -19.22 8.61
CA GLU A 131 -1.11 -19.18 9.29
C GLU A 131 -1.70 -20.61 9.35
N VAL A 132 -1.64 -21.20 10.53
CA VAL A 132 -2.13 -22.57 10.77
C VAL A 132 -3.56 -22.53 11.31
N LYS A 133 -4.49 -23.11 10.55
CA LYS A 133 -5.89 -23.29 10.97
C LYS A 133 -5.97 -24.38 12.02
N GLN A 134 -6.68 -24.08 13.10
CA GLN A 134 -6.84 -25.01 14.22
C GLN A 134 -8.04 -25.95 14.00
N PRO A 135 -8.00 -27.14 14.61
CA PRO A 135 -9.12 -28.07 14.56
C PRO A 135 -10.36 -27.46 15.24
N PRO A 136 -11.58 -27.92 14.88
CA PRO A 136 -12.81 -27.53 15.55
C PRO A 136 -12.78 -27.82 17.06
N TYR A 137 -13.59 -27.08 17.81
CA TYR A 137 -13.72 -27.27 19.26
C TYR A 137 -14.19 -28.67 19.62
N ARG A 138 -13.61 -29.22 20.68
CA ARG A 138 -14.08 -30.43 21.33
C ARG A 138 -15.10 -30.06 22.41
N GLY A 139 -16.02 -30.98 22.69
CA GLY A 139 -17.01 -30.80 23.76
C GLY A 139 -16.40 -30.65 25.16
N SER A 140 -15.20 -31.19 25.36
CA SER A 140 -14.41 -31.08 26.59
C SER A 140 -13.66 -29.75 26.73
N ASP A 141 -13.63 -28.93 25.69
CA ASP A 141 -12.85 -27.70 25.73
C ASP A 141 -13.57 -26.66 26.63
N PRO A 142 -12.84 -25.97 27.53
CA PRO A 142 -13.46 -24.99 28.42
C PRO A 142 -14.07 -23.81 27.67
N GLU A 143 -13.57 -23.50 26.47
CA GLU A 143 -14.16 -22.50 25.57
C GLU A 143 -15.54 -22.93 25.07
N TRP A 144 -15.71 -24.21 24.75
CA TRP A 144 -16.97 -24.76 24.28
C TRP A 144 -18.02 -24.76 25.39
N GLU A 145 -17.65 -25.17 26.60
CA GLU A 145 -18.54 -25.09 27.76
C GLU A 145 -18.99 -23.66 28.04
N MET A 146 -18.11 -22.68 27.86
CA MET A 146 -18.46 -21.26 28.00
C MET A 146 -19.50 -20.84 26.96
N PHE A 147 -19.37 -21.29 25.70
CA PHE A 147 -20.38 -21.01 24.67
C PHE A 147 -21.73 -21.61 25.02
N VAL A 148 -21.75 -22.84 25.54
CA VAL A 148 -22.98 -23.50 26.00
C VAL A 148 -23.63 -22.69 27.13
N LYS A 149 -22.85 -22.21 28.11
CA LYS A 149 -23.35 -21.37 29.21
C LYS A 149 -23.96 -20.07 28.68
N VAL A 150 -23.26 -19.36 27.80
CA VAL A 150 -23.77 -18.11 27.17
C VAL A 150 -25.03 -18.38 26.32
N ASN A 151 -25.11 -19.55 25.68
CA ASN A 151 -26.28 -19.93 24.88
C ASN A 151 -27.51 -20.24 25.76
N GLN A 152 -27.32 -20.78 26.96
CA GLN A 152 -28.40 -21.00 27.91
C GLN A 152 -28.89 -19.69 28.53
N ASP A 153 -28.00 -18.72 28.76
CA ASP A 153 -28.30 -17.46 29.41
C ASP A 153 -28.95 -16.42 28.47
N THR A 154 -30.27 -16.44 28.35
CA THR A 154 -31.02 -15.46 27.53
C THR A 154 -30.82 -14.00 27.99
N LYS A 155 -30.62 -13.78 29.30
CA LYS A 155 -30.36 -12.44 29.85
C LYS A 155 -29.01 -11.90 29.36
N LEU A 156 -27.98 -12.72 29.41
CA LEU A 156 -26.63 -12.38 28.96
C LEU A 156 -26.62 -12.12 27.45
N GLN A 157 -27.35 -12.91 26.66
CA GLN A 157 -27.47 -12.65 25.23
C GLN A 157 -28.08 -11.28 24.92
N LYS A 158 -29.11 -10.87 25.66
CA LYS A 158 -29.71 -9.54 25.52
C LYS A 158 -28.70 -8.46 25.91
N GLU A 159 -27.99 -8.64 27.02
CA GLU A 159 -26.95 -7.72 27.48
C GLU A 159 -25.85 -7.54 26.43
N ILE A 160 -25.36 -8.61 25.82
CA ILE A 160 -24.37 -8.57 24.74
C ILE A 160 -24.89 -7.76 23.54
N LYS A 161 -26.12 -8.03 23.10
CA LYS A 161 -26.74 -7.33 21.96
C LYS A 161 -26.96 -5.84 22.26
N PHE A 162 -27.45 -5.49 23.45
CA PHE A 162 -27.65 -4.10 23.85
C PHE A 162 -26.33 -3.37 24.09
N GLY A 163 -25.34 -4.02 24.68
CA GLY A 163 -24.00 -3.46 24.88
C GLY A 163 -23.33 -3.09 23.56
N LEU A 164 -23.46 -3.93 22.53
CA LEU A 164 -22.98 -3.61 21.19
C LEU A 164 -23.70 -2.39 20.58
N ALA A 165 -25.04 -2.35 20.72
CA ALA A 165 -25.84 -1.25 20.20
C ALA A 165 -25.49 0.09 20.87
N ASP A 166 -25.24 0.09 22.18
CA ASP A 166 -24.88 1.28 22.94
C ASP A 166 -23.47 1.77 22.58
N GLU A 167 -22.51 0.85 22.38
CA GLU A 167 -21.17 1.21 21.92
C GLU A 167 -21.19 1.88 20.53
N ILE A 168 -22.05 1.40 19.62
CA ILE A 168 -22.22 2.02 18.31
C ILE A 168 -22.90 3.37 18.42
N LYS A 169 -23.96 3.48 19.23
CA LYS A 169 -24.61 4.77 19.50
C LYS A 169 -23.59 5.78 20.00
N ARG A 170 -22.76 5.41 20.99
CA ARG A 170 -21.67 6.22 21.52
C ARG A 170 -20.64 6.59 20.45
N GLY A 171 -20.28 5.66 19.57
CA GLY A 171 -19.39 5.92 18.44
C GLY A 171 -19.96 6.93 17.44
N VAL A 172 -21.27 6.86 17.17
CA VAL A 172 -21.96 7.80 16.28
C VAL A 172 -22.12 9.17 16.91
N GLU A 173 -22.43 9.24 18.21
CA GLU A 173 -22.52 10.51 18.96
C GLU A 173 -21.18 11.24 19.05
N LYS A 174 -20.06 10.50 19.11
CA LYS A 174 -18.70 11.08 19.09
C LYS A 174 -18.34 11.74 17.76
N ASN A 175 -18.95 11.32 16.64
CA ASN A 175 -18.61 11.84 15.32
C ASN A 175 -19.58 12.96 14.91
N PRO A 176 -19.14 14.24 14.86
CA PRO A 176 -20.02 15.37 14.55
C PRO A 176 -20.61 15.30 13.14
N ALA A 177 -19.98 14.58 12.20
CA ALA A 177 -20.52 14.42 10.85
C ALA A 177 -21.83 13.62 10.86
N PHE A 178 -21.90 12.52 11.61
CA PHE A 178 -23.11 11.71 11.69
C PHE A 178 -24.20 12.38 12.52
N VAL A 179 -23.82 13.09 13.59
CA VAL A 179 -24.76 13.89 14.39
C VAL A 179 -25.46 14.96 13.54
N ARG A 180 -24.71 15.65 12.66
CA ARG A 180 -25.27 16.62 11.70
C ARG A 180 -26.25 15.97 10.73
N LEU A 181 -25.92 14.79 10.20
CA LEU A 181 -26.78 14.05 9.26
C LEU A 181 -28.07 13.54 9.92
N LEU A 182 -28.01 13.13 11.18
CA LEU A 182 -29.14 12.63 11.96
C LEU A 182 -30.01 13.75 12.59
N GLY A 183 -29.59 15.01 12.46
CA GLY A 183 -30.38 16.16 12.87
C GLY A 183 -30.29 16.52 14.35
N GLY A 184 -29.17 16.16 15.00
CA GLY A 184 -28.89 16.47 16.40
C GLY A 184 -28.37 15.27 17.20
N GLY A 185 -27.96 15.51 18.45
CA GLY A 185 -27.35 14.52 19.33
C GLY A 185 -28.33 13.56 20.03
N ALA A 186 -29.64 13.76 19.88
CA ALA A 186 -30.64 12.86 20.45
C ALA A 186 -30.81 11.62 19.56
N ILE A 187 -29.86 10.69 19.63
CA ILE A 187 -29.85 9.46 18.85
C ILE A 187 -30.40 8.31 19.71
N THR A 188 -31.38 7.58 19.19
CA THR A 188 -31.98 6.42 19.87
C THR A 188 -31.84 5.17 19.02
N VAL A 189 -31.63 4.01 19.67
CA VAL A 189 -31.64 2.72 18.99
C VAL A 189 -33.09 2.33 18.71
N ARG A 190 -33.47 2.21 17.44
CA ARG A 190 -34.86 1.92 17.03
C ARG A 190 -35.10 0.44 16.83
N LYS A 191 -34.23 -0.23 16.07
CA LYS A 191 -34.34 -1.66 15.77
C LYS A 191 -33.00 -2.33 15.89
N LEU A 192 -33.04 -3.56 16.38
CA LEU A 192 -31.87 -4.38 16.67
C LEU A 192 -32.04 -5.74 16.02
N TRP A 193 -31.28 -6.00 14.96
CA TRP A 193 -31.21 -7.30 14.31
C TRP A 193 -29.79 -7.82 14.45
N LEU A 194 -29.46 -8.32 15.64
CA LEU A 194 -28.15 -8.88 15.96
C LEU A 194 -28.29 -10.37 16.26
N ASP A 195 -27.41 -11.16 15.67
CA ASP A 195 -27.28 -12.58 15.90
C ASP A 195 -25.96 -12.87 16.63
N ILE A 196 -26.01 -13.86 17.50
CA ILE A 196 -24.84 -14.32 18.25
C ILE A 196 -24.41 -15.62 17.57
N ILE A 197 -23.21 -15.61 16.99
CA ILE A 197 -22.64 -16.72 16.26
C ILE A 197 -21.47 -17.27 17.06
N TYR A 198 -21.56 -18.55 17.41
CA TYR A 198 -20.49 -19.28 18.06
C TYR A 198 -19.55 -19.82 16.97
N PRO A 199 -18.26 -19.42 16.96
CA PRO A 199 -17.32 -19.91 15.96
C PRO A 199 -17.09 -21.42 16.14
N PRO A 200 -17.05 -22.20 15.04
CA PRO A 200 -16.88 -23.66 15.12
C PRO A 200 -15.45 -24.09 15.47
N ALA A 201 -14.47 -23.23 15.20
CA ALA A 201 -13.07 -23.46 15.47
C ALA A 201 -12.43 -22.18 16.05
N PRO A 202 -11.40 -22.34 16.90
CA PRO A 202 -10.64 -21.22 17.42
C PRO A 202 -9.91 -20.45 16.31
N PRO A 203 -9.54 -19.18 16.56
CA PRO A 203 -8.81 -18.36 15.60
C PRO A 203 -7.49 -19.02 15.16
N PRO A 204 -7.08 -18.86 13.89
CA PRO A 204 -5.82 -19.40 13.39
C PRO A 204 -4.62 -18.93 14.23
N LYS A 205 -3.63 -19.81 14.40
CA LYS A 205 -2.36 -19.48 15.05
C LYS A 205 -1.34 -19.13 13.97
N HIS A 206 -0.51 -18.15 14.25
CA HIS A 206 0.60 -17.79 13.37
C HIS A 206 1.87 -18.38 13.94
N TYR A 207 2.67 -19.01 13.09
CA TYR A 207 3.99 -19.52 13.42
C TYR A 207 5.01 -18.82 12.53
N ILE A 208 6.22 -18.65 13.05
CA ILE A 208 7.36 -18.15 12.29
C ILE A 208 8.50 -19.13 12.43
N SER A 209 9.08 -19.55 11.30
CA SER A 209 10.26 -20.41 11.33
C SER A 209 11.51 -19.59 11.57
N GLY A 210 12.42 -20.12 12.37
CA GLY A 210 13.67 -19.47 12.74
C GLY A 210 14.75 -20.48 13.09
N ILE A 211 15.95 -19.94 13.30
CA ILE A 211 17.02 -20.70 13.95
C ILE A 211 16.78 -20.62 15.46
N ILE A 212 16.71 -21.78 16.08
CA ILE A 212 16.66 -21.99 17.51
C ILE A 212 18.07 -22.35 17.97
N ILE A 213 18.59 -21.65 18.97
CA ILE A 213 19.88 -21.95 19.60
C ILE A 213 19.57 -22.37 21.04
N ASP A 214 19.86 -23.64 21.34
CA ASP A 214 19.69 -24.26 22.64
C ASP A 214 21.05 -24.71 23.18
N GLU A 215 21.09 -25.20 24.42
CA GLU A 215 22.30 -25.80 25.00
C GLU A 215 22.82 -26.99 24.17
N GLU A 216 21.93 -27.70 23.49
CA GLU A 216 22.23 -28.89 22.69
C GLU A 216 22.73 -28.56 21.27
N GLY A 217 22.52 -27.33 20.79
CA GLY A 217 22.99 -26.90 19.47
C GLY A 217 22.06 -25.94 18.73
N ILE A 218 22.27 -25.86 17.41
CA ILE A 218 21.54 -24.97 16.50
C ILE A 218 20.53 -25.79 15.70
N PHE A 219 19.24 -25.50 15.86
CA PHE A 219 18.13 -26.18 15.22
C PHE A 219 17.31 -25.23 14.35
N TRP A 220 16.55 -25.79 13.41
CA TRP A 220 15.49 -25.05 12.71
C TRP A 220 14.15 -25.41 13.35
N GLY A 221 13.37 -24.41 13.75
CA GLY A 221 12.05 -24.67 14.32
C GLY A 221 11.10 -23.49 14.21
N ASP A 222 9.86 -23.74 14.62
CA ASP A 222 8.75 -22.81 14.46
C ASP A 222 8.29 -22.28 15.83
N ARG A 223 8.26 -20.95 15.99
CA ARG A 223 7.74 -20.31 17.21
C ARG A 223 6.35 -19.73 16.95
N PRO A 224 5.37 -19.92 17.86
CA PRO A 224 4.10 -19.22 17.75
C PRO A 224 4.35 -17.71 17.92
N ILE A 225 3.81 -16.92 17.00
CA ILE A 225 3.84 -15.46 17.04
C ILE A 225 2.43 -14.94 17.26
N ASP A 226 2.32 -13.79 17.93
CA ASP A 226 1.04 -13.10 18.03
C ASP A 226 0.52 -12.74 16.63
N SER A 227 -0.80 -12.85 16.47
CA SER A 227 -1.44 -12.63 15.19
C SER A 227 -1.37 -11.16 14.76
N THR A 228 -1.33 -10.19 15.69
CA THR A 228 -1.15 -8.78 15.32
C THR A 228 0.25 -8.52 14.81
N ALA A 229 1.26 -9.07 15.51
CA ALA A 229 2.66 -8.99 15.12
C ALA A 229 2.88 -9.66 13.75
N ALA A 230 2.33 -10.86 13.53
CA ALA A 230 2.40 -11.56 12.24
C ALA A 230 1.82 -10.72 11.08
N ASN A 231 0.66 -10.10 11.30
CA ASN A 231 0.04 -9.24 10.28
C ASN A 231 0.84 -7.95 10.03
N HIS A 232 1.51 -7.40 11.05
CA HIS A 232 2.39 -6.25 10.88
C HIS A 232 3.63 -6.63 10.08
N LEU A 233 4.27 -7.73 10.45
CA LEU A 233 5.41 -8.30 9.75
C LEU A 233 5.08 -8.53 8.27
N ALA A 234 3.94 -9.16 7.97
CA ALA A 234 3.52 -9.42 6.59
C ALA A 234 3.37 -8.13 5.75
N LYS A 235 2.95 -7.01 6.36
CA LYS A 235 2.82 -5.72 5.66
C LYS A 235 4.16 -5.01 5.47
N VAL A 236 5.06 -5.13 6.43
CA VAL A 236 6.42 -4.59 6.33
C VAL A 236 7.20 -5.34 5.25
N LEU A 237 7.11 -6.67 5.24
CA LEU A 237 7.78 -7.53 4.27
C LEU A 237 7.19 -7.42 2.86
N TYR A 238 5.87 -7.24 2.73
CA TYR A 238 5.20 -7.13 1.43
C TYR A 238 4.28 -5.91 1.32
N PRO A 239 4.86 -4.69 1.16
CA PRO A 239 4.10 -3.44 1.15
C PRO A 239 3.44 -3.17 -0.21
N LYS A 240 2.43 -3.99 -0.58
CA LYS A 240 1.64 -3.88 -1.83
C LYS A 240 1.17 -2.47 -2.12
N ALA A 241 0.60 -1.82 -1.11
CA ALA A 241 0.03 -0.48 -1.25
C ALA A 241 1.11 0.53 -1.62
N VAL A 242 2.27 0.48 -0.97
CA VAL A 242 3.39 1.39 -1.25
C VAL A 242 3.92 1.14 -2.66
N ALA A 243 4.18 -0.11 -3.02
CA ALA A 243 4.67 -0.46 -4.36
C ALA A 243 3.72 0.03 -5.47
N LEU A 244 2.41 -0.18 -5.32
CA LEU A 244 1.41 0.33 -6.26
C LEU A 244 1.42 1.85 -6.32
N THR A 245 1.60 2.54 -5.19
CA THR A 245 1.63 4.00 -5.17
C THR A 245 2.85 4.58 -5.86
N CYS A 246 4.04 4.02 -5.60
CA CYS A 246 5.26 4.36 -6.32
C CYS A 246 5.10 4.12 -7.82
N TRP A 247 4.51 2.99 -8.21
CA TRP A 247 4.23 2.71 -9.61
C TRP A 247 3.27 3.74 -10.22
N THR A 248 2.16 4.06 -9.55
CA THR A 248 1.21 5.06 -10.05
C THR A 248 1.85 6.43 -10.19
N PHE A 249 2.65 6.85 -9.21
CA PHE A 249 3.38 8.11 -9.22
C PHE A 249 4.33 8.20 -10.42
N ILE A 250 5.19 7.21 -10.60
CA ILE A 250 6.15 7.16 -11.72
C ILE A 250 5.41 7.08 -13.06
N SER A 251 4.35 6.26 -13.15
CA SER A 251 3.56 6.12 -14.37
C SER A 251 2.82 7.40 -14.76
N PHE A 252 2.41 8.21 -13.77
CA PHE A 252 1.74 9.48 -14.02
C PHE A 252 2.75 10.52 -14.55
N LEU A 253 3.91 10.64 -13.90
CA LEU A 253 4.97 11.56 -14.33
C LEU A 253 5.50 11.23 -15.74
N THR A 254 5.70 9.95 -16.04
CA THR A 254 6.16 9.52 -17.36
C THR A 254 5.13 9.77 -18.45
N LYS A 255 3.84 9.51 -18.19
CA LYS A 255 2.74 9.82 -19.12
C LYS A 255 2.63 11.33 -19.36
N GLN A 256 2.71 12.14 -18.31
CA GLN A 256 2.64 13.59 -18.44
C GLN A 256 3.85 14.14 -19.21
N GLY A 257 5.06 13.66 -18.90
CA GLY A 257 6.27 14.03 -19.64
C GLY A 257 6.21 13.65 -21.12
N PHE A 258 5.68 12.47 -21.44
CA PHE A 258 5.48 12.06 -22.84
C PHE A 258 4.43 12.92 -23.55
N GLN A 259 3.33 13.28 -22.88
CA GLN A 259 2.31 14.18 -23.43
C GLN A 259 2.87 15.58 -23.69
N ASP A 260 3.75 16.08 -22.83
CA ASP A 260 4.38 17.39 -23.03
C ASP A 260 5.40 17.37 -24.17
N VAL A 261 6.18 16.29 -24.31
CA VAL A 261 7.12 16.11 -25.42
C VAL A 261 6.38 15.97 -26.75
N THR A 262 5.30 15.19 -26.80
CA THR A 262 4.48 15.03 -28.03
C THR A 262 3.80 16.34 -28.43
N ARG A 263 3.30 17.12 -27.47
CA ARG A 263 2.80 18.49 -27.69
C ARG A 263 3.90 19.43 -28.20
N ALA A 264 5.09 19.41 -27.60
CA ALA A 264 6.21 20.25 -28.00
C ALA A 264 6.75 19.90 -29.40
N LEU A 265 6.64 18.63 -29.81
CA LEU A 265 7.01 18.15 -31.14
C LEU A 265 5.90 18.34 -32.19
N GLY A 266 4.76 18.96 -31.83
CA GLY A 266 3.68 19.28 -32.77
C GLY A 266 2.81 18.08 -33.19
N PHE A 267 2.99 16.92 -32.57
CA PHE A 267 2.10 15.76 -32.74
C PHE A 267 0.86 15.95 -31.84
N SER A 268 0.00 16.89 -32.20
CA SER A 268 -1.24 17.17 -31.46
C SER A 268 -2.34 16.25 -31.96
N ASP A 269 -2.65 15.18 -31.20
CA ASP A 269 -3.99 14.60 -31.23
C ASP A 269 -4.97 15.61 -30.57
N PRO A 270 -6.21 15.74 -31.07
CA PRO A 270 -7.20 16.63 -30.47
C PRO A 270 -7.48 16.19 -29.03
N VAL A 271 -7.35 17.16 -28.14
CA VAL A 271 -7.56 17.11 -26.69
C VAL A 271 -8.64 16.08 -26.29
N PRO A 272 -8.28 14.95 -25.65
CA PRO A 272 -9.20 14.35 -24.70
C PRO A 272 -9.38 15.38 -23.59
N PRO A 273 -10.62 15.72 -23.19
CA PRO A 273 -10.87 16.76 -22.20
C PRO A 273 -9.96 16.56 -21.00
N GLU A 274 -9.39 17.66 -20.50
CA GLU A 274 -8.68 17.68 -19.23
C GLU A 274 -9.41 16.76 -18.24
N PRO A 275 -8.71 15.86 -17.53
CA PRO A 275 -9.28 15.38 -16.30
C PRO A 275 -9.27 16.59 -15.38
N THR A 276 -10.32 17.42 -15.48
CA THR A 276 -10.86 18.12 -14.34
C THR A 276 -11.11 17.01 -13.33
N PHE A 277 -10.12 16.75 -12.48
CA PHE A 277 -10.29 15.99 -11.27
C PHE A 277 -11.19 16.85 -10.38
N HIS A 278 -12.47 16.88 -10.72
CA HIS A 278 -13.49 17.07 -9.72
C HIS A 278 -13.20 16.02 -8.64
N PRO A 279 -13.20 16.39 -7.35
CA PRO A 279 -13.16 15.44 -6.24
C PRO A 279 -14.44 14.58 -6.25
N GLY A 280 -14.56 13.72 -7.25
CA GLY A 280 -15.77 13.08 -7.72
C GLY A 280 -15.98 11.61 -7.34
N PRO A 281 -15.21 11.01 -6.41
CA PRO A 281 -15.70 9.83 -5.71
C PRO A 281 -16.33 10.14 -4.34
N LEU A 282 -16.02 11.29 -3.72
CA LEU A 282 -16.58 11.66 -2.41
C LEU A 282 -17.91 12.41 -2.53
N GLU A 283 -18.10 13.22 -3.58
CA GLU A 283 -19.36 13.94 -3.80
C GLU A 283 -20.47 13.07 -4.42
N ARG A 284 -20.13 11.95 -5.06
CA ARG A 284 -21.13 11.08 -5.70
C ARG A 284 -22.03 10.33 -4.69
N PHE A 285 -21.62 10.26 -3.42
CA PHE A 285 -22.47 9.78 -2.32
C PHE A 285 -23.37 10.87 -1.71
N LYS A 286 -23.17 12.15 -2.08
CA LYS A 286 -23.90 13.29 -1.53
C LYS A 286 -25.00 13.82 -2.47
N GLY A 287 -25.03 13.37 -3.73
CA GLY A 287 -25.99 13.80 -4.73
C GLY A 287 -26.56 12.62 -5.53
N GLN A 288 -27.36 11.77 -4.90
CA GLN A 288 -28.23 10.86 -5.65
C GLN A 288 -29.66 10.95 -5.09
N GLY A 289 -30.39 11.92 -5.63
CA GLY A 289 -31.82 12.11 -5.45
C GLY A 289 -32.38 13.02 -6.55
N GLY A 290 -33.00 12.41 -7.57
CA GLY A 290 -34.17 12.96 -8.28
C GLY A 290 -34.02 13.91 -9.48
N PHE A 291 -34.09 13.32 -10.69
CA PHE A 291 -34.90 13.66 -11.90
C PHE A 291 -34.78 15.00 -12.69
N PRO A 292 -35.17 15.01 -14.00
CA PRO A 292 -34.61 15.86 -15.07
C PRO A 292 -35.56 16.93 -15.65
N ALA A 293 -35.02 17.93 -16.37
CA ALA A 293 -35.52 18.51 -17.65
C ALA A 293 -35.19 20.01 -17.84
N GLY A 294 -34.76 20.37 -19.06
CA GLY A 294 -35.20 21.60 -19.74
C GLY A 294 -34.26 22.83 -19.75
N PRO A 295 -34.07 23.53 -20.89
CA PRO A 295 -32.95 24.44 -21.13
C PRO A 295 -33.29 25.93 -20.93
N ARG A 296 -32.29 26.76 -20.57
CA ARG A 296 -32.38 28.21 -20.77
C ARG A 296 -31.02 28.89 -20.92
N ASN A 297 -30.84 29.54 -22.08
CA ASN A 297 -29.79 30.49 -22.38
C ASN A 297 -29.90 31.75 -21.49
N GLN A 298 -28.77 32.29 -21.01
CA GLN A 298 -28.45 33.73 -21.07
C GLN A 298 -27.04 34.08 -20.53
N THR A 299 -26.20 34.57 -21.46
CA THR A 299 -25.34 35.78 -21.41
C THR A 299 -24.46 36.10 -20.19
N VAL A 300 -23.14 35.99 -20.41
CA VAL A 300 -22.03 36.97 -20.21
C VAL A 300 -22.13 37.99 -19.06
N ARG A 301 -21.12 38.00 -18.17
CA ARG A 301 -20.28 39.19 -17.84
C ARG A 301 -19.03 38.85 -17.02
N VAL A 302 -17.91 39.43 -17.45
CA VAL A 302 -16.58 39.46 -16.83
C VAL A 302 -16.53 40.60 -15.77
N VAL A 303 -15.71 40.45 -14.73
CA VAL A 303 -14.82 41.47 -14.07
C VAL A 303 -14.62 41.20 -12.57
N GLY A 304 -13.35 41.12 -12.14
CA GLY A 304 -12.84 41.90 -10.99
C GLY A 304 -12.84 41.31 -9.58
N GLN A 305 -11.66 40.81 -9.18
CA GLN A 305 -10.88 41.22 -8.00
C GLN A 305 -11.41 41.00 -6.55
N SER A 306 -10.69 40.09 -5.87
CA SER A 306 -10.18 40.13 -4.48
C SER A 306 -11.09 40.55 -3.32
N GLU A 307 -11.36 39.61 -2.42
CA GLU A 307 -11.34 39.85 -0.96
C GLU A 307 -11.12 38.51 -0.22
N ARG A 308 -10.00 38.38 0.50
CA ARG A 308 -9.86 37.45 1.63
C ARG A 308 -10.55 38.11 2.83
N PRO A 309 -11.28 37.35 3.67
CA PRO A 309 -10.78 37.13 5.03
C PRO A 309 -11.19 35.71 5.57
N PRO A 310 -11.08 35.40 6.88
CA PRO A 310 -9.93 34.75 7.50
C PRO A 310 -10.26 33.36 8.08
N HIS A 311 -9.20 32.65 8.48
CA HIS A 311 -9.16 31.44 9.32
C HIS A 311 -10.49 30.84 9.82
N GLY A 312 -10.78 29.65 9.30
CA GLY A 312 -11.73 28.69 9.86
C GLY A 312 -11.31 27.27 9.47
N SER A 313 -10.23 26.79 10.07
CA SER A 313 -9.66 25.47 9.82
C SER A 313 -10.59 24.36 10.33
N PHE A 314 -11.21 23.62 9.41
CA PHE A 314 -11.75 22.29 9.66
C PHE A 314 -10.71 21.25 9.20
N PRO A 315 -10.26 20.31 10.05
CA PRO A 315 -9.34 19.27 9.61
C PRO A 315 -10.13 18.22 8.83
N THR A 316 -10.15 18.37 7.51
CA THR A 316 -10.57 17.29 6.61
C THR A 316 -9.31 16.53 6.23
N GLY A 317 -8.84 15.73 7.18
CA GLY A 317 -7.59 14.97 7.09
C GLY A 317 -7.63 14.01 5.91
N ASN A 318 -6.91 14.36 4.86
CA ASN A 318 -6.28 13.51 3.84
C ASN A 318 -5.50 14.37 2.82
N GLY A 319 -5.75 15.69 2.75
CA GLY A 319 -4.91 16.64 2.00
C GLY A 319 -3.73 17.18 2.82
N ASP A 320 -3.91 17.41 4.12
CA ASP A 320 -2.92 18.09 4.98
C ASP A 320 -1.77 17.20 5.47
N ILE A 321 -1.88 15.87 5.36
CA ILE A 321 -0.80 14.95 5.73
C ILE A 321 0.40 15.08 4.77
N ILE A 322 0.14 15.48 3.52
CA ILE A 322 1.17 15.68 2.51
C ILE A 322 1.90 17.02 2.73
N GLY A 323 1.18 18.06 3.14
CA GLY A 323 1.77 19.38 3.44
C GLY A 323 2.50 19.47 4.79
N THR A 324 2.36 18.45 5.66
CA THR A 324 3.05 18.38 6.96
C THR A 324 4.29 17.47 6.94
N LEU A 325 4.37 16.50 6.01
CA LEU A 325 5.55 15.65 5.81
C LEU A 325 6.61 16.29 4.90
N PHE A 326 6.20 17.20 4.02
CA PHE A 326 7.08 18.01 3.18
C PHE A 326 6.75 19.47 3.44
N GLY A 327 7.69 20.21 4.04
CA GLY A 327 7.47 21.54 4.59
C GLY A 327 6.62 22.47 3.71
N SER A 328 5.74 23.22 4.36
CA SER A 328 4.73 24.14 3.81
C SER A 328 5.24 25.27 2.90
N GLU A 329 6.52 25.29 2.54
CA GLU A 329 7.15 26.33 1.71
C GLU A 329 7.70 25.85 0.36
N THR A 330 7.60 24.55 0.06
CA THR A 330 8.01 24.07 -1.27
C THR A 330 6.83 24.13 -2.24
N GLN A 331 6.80 25.16 -3.08
CA GLN A 331 5.94 25.20 -4.27
C GLN A 331 6.38 24.07 -5.21
N PHE A 332 5.84 22.87 -5.01
CA PHE A 332 6.04 21.76 -5.94
C PHE A 332 5.46 22.12 -7.31
N ASP A 333 6.13 21.70 -8.37
CA ASP A 333 5.62 21.77 -9.74
C ASP A 333 4.18 21.19 -9.77
N PRO A 334 3.19 21.89 -10.37
CA PRO A 334 1.81 21.39 -10.49
C PRO A 334 1.72 19.95 -11.02
N ARG A 335 2.70 19.52 -11.84
CA ARG A 335 2.81 18.12 -12.33
C ARG A 335 3.05 17.13 -11.20
N VAL A 336 4.00 17.45 -10.33
CA VAL A 336 4.36 16.63 -9.17
C VAL A 336 3.19 16.61 -8.19
N GLN A 337 2.49 17.73 -8.00
CA GLN A 337 1.29 17.78 -7.16
C GLN A 337 0.18 16.86 -7.68
N ALA A 338 -0.11 16.88 -8.99
CA ALA A 338 -1.10 16.00 -9.60
C ALA A 338 -0.71 14.52 -9.47
N ALA A 339 0.57 14.20 -9.66
CA ALA A 339 1.10 12.84 -9.46
C ALA A 339 0.97 12.40 -8.00
N ILE A 340 1.27 13.28 -7.04
CA ILE A 340 1.12 13.02 -5.60
C ILE A 340 -0.35 12.78 -5.24
N GLN A 341 -1.28 13.57 -5.78
CA GLN A 341 -2.72 13.36 -5.56
C GLN A 341 -3.21 12.02 -6.13
N ALA A 342 -2.76 11.64 -7.33
CA ALA A 342 -3.09 10.33 -7.91
C ALA A 342 -2.49 9.18 -7.08
N ALA A 343 -1.27 9.35 -6.58
CA ALA A 343 -0.61 8.37 -5.72
C ALA A 343 -1.30 8.26 -4.35
N SER A 344 -1.70 9.37 -3.72
CA SER A 344 -2.37 9.35 -2.42
C SER A 344 -3.75 8.69 -2.47
N LEU A 345 -4.51 8.92 -3.55
CA LEU A 345 -5.76 8.19 -3.81
C LEU A 345 -5.52 6.68 -4.00
N THR A 346 -4.45 6.32 -4.70
CA THR A 346 -4.05 4.91 -4.87
C THR A 346 -3.65 4.30 -3.54
N PHE A 347 -2.95 5.05 -2.68
CA PHE A 347 -2.54 4.59 -1.36
C PHE A 347 -3.77 4.34 -0.50
N ALA A 348 -4.65 5.33 -0.37
CA ALA A 348 -5.86 5.23 0.44
C ALA A 348 -6.79 4.07 -0.01
N ARG A 349 -6.84 3.79 -1.31
CA ARG A 349 -7.64 2.68 -1.86
C ARG A 349 -7.06 1.30 -1.54
N ASN A 350 -5.74 1.16 -1.57
CA ASN A 350 -5.07 -0.13 -1.45
C ASN A 350 -4.57 -0.42 -0.02
N TRP A 351 -4.36 0.62 0.78
CA TRP A 351 -3.99 0.50 2.18
C TRP A 351 -5.16 -0.06 2.99
N LYS A 352 -4.91 -1.17 3.68
CA LYS A 352 -5.87 -1.76 4.61
C LYS A 352 -5.23 -1.77 6.01
N PRO A 353 -5.92 -1.25 7.05
CA PRO A 353 -5.42 -1.31 8.41
C PRO A 353 -5.26 -2.76 8.89
N THR A 354 -4.44 -2.99 9.90
CA THR A 354 -4.23 -4.36 10.43
C THR A 354 -5.50 -4.78 11.13
N LYS A 355 -5.96 -6.00 10.81
CA LYS A 355 -7.07 -6.60 11.53
C LYS A 355 -6.48 -7.33 12.73
N THR A 356 -6.82 -6.89 13.93
CA THR A 356 -6.59 -7.67 15.14
C THR A 356 -7.47 -8.92 15.06
N SER A 357 -6.86 -10.10 15.12
CA SER A 357 -7.62 -11.34 15.24
C SER A 357 -8.29 -11.38 16.62
N PRO A 358 -9.50 -11.95 16.73
CA PRO A 358 -10.09 -12.17 18.04
C PRO A 358 -9.24 -13.13 18.88
N ASN A 359 -9.31 -12.98 20.19
CA ASN A 359 -8.73 -13.94 21.12
C ASN A 359 -9.54 -15.24 21.09
N ARG A 360 -8.93 -16.33 21.59
CA ARG A 360 -9.62 -17.60 21.80
C ARG A 360 -10.81 -17.44 22.76
N GLY A 361 -11.86 -18.23 22.55
CA GLY A 361 -13.10 -18.15 23.33
C GLY A 361 -13.97 -16.91 23.08
N CYS A 362 -13.64 -16.08 22.08
CA CYS A 362 -14.50 -14.96 21.69
C CYS A 362 -15.71 -15.42 20.88
N ILE A 363 -16.85 -14.79 21.12
CA ILE A 363 -18.11 -15.01 20.40
C ILE A 363 -18.27 -13.91 19.35
N ARG A 364 -18.75 -14.28 18.16
CA ARG A 364 -19.05 -13.31 17.10
C ARG A 364 -20.47 -12.79 17.29
N VAL A 365 -20.64 -11.47 17.21
CA VAL A 365 -21.95 -10.82 17.19
C VAL A 365 -22.03 -9.98 15.94
N ASP A 366 -22.93 -10.32 15.03
CA ASP A 366 -23.09 -9.59 13.78
C ASP A 366 -24.55 -9.32 13.43
N GLY A 367 -24.75 -8.34 12.56
CA GLY A 367 -26.07 -7.95 12.10
C GLY A 367 -26.20 -6.47 11.81
N VAL A 368 -27.41 -5.93 12.03
CA VAL A 368 -27.77 -4.55 11.71
C VAL A 368 -28.37 -3.85 12.92
N VAL A 369 -27.87 -2.65 13.19
CA VAL A 369 -28.42 -1.73 14.21
C VAL A 369 -29.01 -0.52 13.49
N GLU A 370 -30.29 -0.24 13.72
CA GLU A 370 -30.98 0.94 13.20
C GLU A 370 -31.00 2.03 14.28
N LEU A 371 -30.29 3.13 14.02
CA LEU A 371 -30.27 4.33 14.84
C LEU A 371 -31.23 5.35 14.25
N LYS A 372 -32.06 5.95 15.11
CA LYS A 372 -33.00 7.00 14.74
C LYS A 372 -32.56 8.33 15.35
N GLY A 373 -32.35 9.31 14.47
CA GLY A 373 -32.20 10.71 14.83
C GLY A 373 -33.49 11.51 14.64
N LYS A 374 -33.38 12.83 14.72
CA LYS A 374 -34.49 13.77 14.54
C LYS A 374 -34.91 13.89 13.06
N THR A 375 -33.94 13.91 12.14
CA THR A 375 -34.20 14.17 10.71
C THR A 375 -34.04 12.92 9.84
N ALA A 376 -33.22 11.96 10.26
CA ALA A 376 -32.89 10.78 9.50
C ALA A 376 -32.78 9.53 10.38
N CYS A 377 -32.87 8.37 9.74
CA CYS A 377 -32.62 7.07 10.30
C CYS A 377 -31.41 6.44 9.59
N MET A 378 -30.49 5.88 10.36
CA MET A 378 -29.26 5.26 9.87
C MET A 378 -29.24 3.79 10.25
N ALA A 379 -29.05 2.91 9.27
CA ALA A 379 -28.80 1.50 9.51
C ALA A 379 -27.30 1.21 9.34
N VAL A 380 -26.71 0.52 10.32
CA VAL A 380 -25.29 0.21 10.36
C VAL A 380 -25.13 -1.31 10.42
N TYR A 381 -24.35 -1.87 9.50
CA TYR A 381 -23.82 -3.23 9.61
C TYR A 381 -22.75 -3.26 10.68
N VAL A 382 -22.83 -4.27 11.53
CA VAL A 382 -21.95 -4.40 12.69
C VAL A 382 -21.42 -5.81 12.73
N LEU A 383 -20.13 -5.92 13.04
CA LEU A 383 -19.49 -7.15 13.44
C LEU A 383 -18.64 -6.85 14.68
N GLY A 384 -18.95 -7.48 15.79
CA GLY A 384 -18.21 -7.39 17.04
C GLY A 384 -17.71 -8.76 17.50
N TRP A 385 -16.53 -8.78 18.12
CA TRP A 385 -16.03 -9.94 18.85
C TRP A 385 -16.15 -9.68 20.34
N TYR A 386 -16.94 -10.50 21.02
CA TYR A 386 -17.21 -10.39 22.46
C TYR A 386 -16.46 -11.48 23.23
N ASP A 387 -15.67 -11.08 24.23
CA ASP A 387 -15.04 -12.01 25.15
C ASP A 387 -15.96 -12.23 26.37
N PRO A 388 -16.52 -13.44 26.57
CA PRO A 388 -17.43 -13.72 27.67
C PRO A 388 -16.71 -13.81 29.03
N LYS A 389 -15.38 -14.00 29.07
CA LYS A 389 -14.60 -14.00 30.33
C LYS A 389 -14.40 -12.57 30.84
N LEU A 390 -13.98 -11.67 29.94
CA LEU A 390 -13.74 -10.26 30.26
C LEU A 390 -15.00 -9.38 30.19
N ARG A 391 -16.11 -9.94 29.70
CA ARG A 391 -17.38 -9.25 29.44
C ARG A 391 -17.21 -7.97 28.61
N LYS A 392 -16.31 -7.99 27.62
CA LYS A 392 -15.91 -6.82 26.84
C LYS A 392 -15.83 -7.16 25.35
N PHE A 393 -16.15 -6.18 24.50
CA PHE A 393 -15.87 -6.26 23.07
C PHE A 393 -14.39 -5.98 22.78
N MET A 394 -13.74 -6.91 22.08
CA MET A 394 -12.32 -6.81 21.73
C MET A 394 -12.09 -5.99 20.47
N GLY A 395 -13.05 -6.03 19.54
CA GLY A 395 -13.02 -5.24 18.33
C GLY A 395 -14.41 -5.15 17.72
N ILE A 396 -14.76 -3.97 17.22
CA ILE A 396 -16.03 -3.70 16.55
C ILE A 396 -15.72 -3.11 15.19
N GLN A 397 -16.24 -3.77 14.16
CA GLN A 397 -16.22 -3.30 12.78
C GLN A 397 -17.61 -2.82 12.42
N THR A 398 -17.69 -1.62 11.86
CA THR A 398 -18.94 -1.02 11.42
C THR A 398 -18.88 -0.68 9.95
N GLY A 399 -20.03 -0.76 9.27
CA GLY A 399 -20.20 -0.36 7.90
C GLY A 399 -21.57 0.29 7.71
N LEU A 400 -21.64 1.44 7.04
CA LEU A 400 -22.92 2.08 6.76
C LEU A 400 -23.73 1.23 5.78
N LYS A 401 -24.96 0.84 6.13
CA LYS A 401 -25.88 0.13 5.23
C LYS A 401 -26.70 1.12 4.42
N HIS A 402 -27.44 1.99 5.08
CA HIS A 402 -28.22 3.05 4.45
C HIS A 402 -28.50 4.19 5.43
N LEU A 403 -28.72 5.37 4.87
CA LEU A 403 -29.15 6.57 5.59
C LEU A 403 -30.41 7.10 4.88
N VAL A 404 -31.53 7.15 5.60
CA VAL A 404 -32.83 7.54 5.05
C VAL A 404 -33.37 8.73 5.84
N GLN A 405 -33.66 9.84 5.14
CA GLN A 405 -34.34 10.98 5.76
C GLN A 405 -35.77 10.61 6.12
N LEU A 406 -36.23 11.00 7.32
CA LEU A 406 -37.58 10.70 7.80
C LEU A 406 -38.66 11.47 7.02
N LYS A 407 -38.32 12.65 6.51
CA LYS A 407 -39.21 13.48 5.69
C LYS A 407 -38.69 13.54 4.27
N GLN A 408 -39.16 12.65 3.42
CA GLN A 408 -38.91 12.69 1.98
C GLN A 408 -40.06 13.42 1.29
N ARG A 409 -39.75 14.44 0.50
CA ARG A 409 -40.73 15.06 -0.41
C ARG A 409 -40.66 14.33 -1.75
N PRO A 410 -41.79 14.12 -2.44
CA PRO A 410 -41.75 13.63 -3.82
C PRO A 410 -40.95 14.59 -4.70
N ALA A 411 -40.30 14.05 -5.73
CA ALA A 411 -39.63 14.88 -6.73
C ALA A 411 -40.69 15.80 -7.39
N PRO A 412 -40.35 17.08 -7.68
CA PRO A 412 -41.25 17.93 -8.46
C PRO A 412 -41.47 17.25 -9.82
N GLY A 413 -42.75 17.01 -10.15
CA GLY A 413 -43.18 16.38 -11.39
C GLY A 413 -43.26 17.34 -12.56
#